data_AF-A0A970VVM6-F1
#
_entry.id   AF-A0A970VVM6-F1
#
_cell.length_a   1.000
_cell.length_b   1.000
_cell.length_c   1.000
_cell.angle_alpha   90.00
_cell.angle_beta   90.00
_cell.angle_gamma   90.00
#
_symmetry.space_group_name_H-M   'P 1'
#
loop_
_entity.id
_entity.type
_entity.pdbx_description
1 polymer ?
#
loop_
_entity_poly.entity_id
_entity_poly.type
_entity_poly.pdbx_seq_one_letter_code
_entity_poly.pdbx_strand_id
1 'polypeptide(L)' 'MRIISGEWKGRRLKAVKGLETRPTSDKVKGAIFNILGDKV' A
#
# COMPACT_ATOMS: atom_id res chain seq x y z
N MET A 1 -6.37 -1.60 5.19
CA MET A 1 -5.31 -1.58 4.14
C MET A 1 -4.66 -2.95 4.05
N ARG A 2 -4.05 -3.32 2.91
CA ARG A 2 -3.31 -4.59 2.77
C ARG A 2 -1.94 -4.33 2.13
N ILE A 3 -0.94 -5.12 2.51
CA ILE A 3 0.39 -5.13 1.89
C ILE A 3 0.32 -5.92 0.57
N ILE A 4 0.87 -5.36 -0.51
CA ILE A 4 0.65 -5.83 -1.90
C ILE A 4 1.86 -6.63 -2.44
N SER A 5 3.06 -6.34 -1.94
CA SER A 5 4.33 -6.92 -2.38
C SER A 5 5.32 -7.02 -1.21
N GLY A 6 6.44 -7.72 -1.41
CA GLY A 6 7.46 -7.98 -0.39
C GLY A 6 7.14 -9.16 0.54
N GLU A 7 8.00 -9.38 1.53
CA GLU A 7 7.94 -10.49 2.49
C GLU A 7 6.60 -10.57 3.25
N TRP A 8 5.97 -9.41 3.49
CA TRP A 8 4.73 -9.31 4.25
C TRP A 8 3.46 -9.22 3.37
N LYS A 9 3.54 -9.62 2.09
CA LYS A 9 2.43 -9.60 1.14
C LYS A 9 1.19 -10.30 1.70
N GLY A 10 0.03 -9.68 1.56
CA GLY A 10 -1.26 -10.22 1.98
C GLY A 10 -1.67 -9.85 3.41
N ARG A 11 -0.75 -9.34 4.24
CA ARG A 11 -1.07 -8.92 5.61
C ARG A 11 -2.08 -7.77 5.61
N ARG A 12 -3.19 -7.94 6.34
CA ARG A 12 -4.19 -6.90 6.55
C ARG A 12 -3.72 -5.97 7.66
N LEU A 13 -3.59 -4.69 7.34
CA LEU A 13 -3.31 -3.61 8.29
C LEU A 13 -4.61 -2.99 8.78
N LYS A 14 -4.72 -2.86 10.10
CA LYS A 14 -5.84 -2.19 10.77
C LYS A 14 -5.75 -0.70 10.45
N ALA A 15 -6.78 -0.17 9.78
CA ALA A 15 -6.85 1.27 9.52
C ALA A 15 -7.27 2.00 10.79
N VAL A 16 -6.75 3.21 10.98
CA VAL A 16 -7.30 4.14 11.96
C VAL A 16 -8.74 4.48 11.60
N LYS A 17 -9.57 4.75 12.61
CA LYS A 17 -10.96 5.17 12.39
C LYS A 17 -10.93 6.57 11.76
N GLY A 18 -11.62 6.75 10.64
CA GLY A 18 -11.68 8.01 9.89
C GLY A 18 -11.23 7.87 8.43
N LEU A 19 -11.49 8.90 7.65
CA LEU A 19 -11.10 9.00 6.23
C LEU A 19 -9.80 9.80 6.02
N GLU A 20 -9.23 10.34 7.10
CA GLU A 20 -7.98 11.10 7.14
C GLU A 20 -6.80 10.31 6.56
N THR A 21 -6.73 9.00 6.85
CA THR A 21 -5.78 8.13 6.16
C THR A 21 -6.29 7.78 4.78
N ARG A 22 -5.60 8.28 3.75
CA ARG A 22 -5.92 8.06 2.33
C ARG A 22 -6.28 6.58 2.06
N PRO A 23 -7.55 6.25 1.77
CA PRO A 23 -7.95 4.90 1.42
C PRO A 23 -7.44 4.60 0.01
N THR A 24 -6.19 4.16 -0.08
CA THR A 24 -5.53 3.90 -1.36
C THR A 24 -5.97 2.54 -1.89
N SER A 25 -6.54 2.55 -3.09
CA SER A 25 -6.78 1.33 -3.89
C SER A 25 -5.46 0.60 -4.11
N ASP A 26 -5.50 -0.73 -4.09
CA ASP A 26 -4.33 -1.59 -4.27
C ASP A 26 -3.58 -1.27 -5.59
N LYS A 27 -4.31 -0.85 -6.64
CA LYS A 27 -3.72 -0.41 -7.92
C LYS A 27 -2.82 0.83 -7.79
N VAL A 28 -3.27 1.85 -7.06
CA VAL A 28 -2.53 3.11 -6.89
C VAL A 28 -1.27 2.89 -6.06
N LYS A 29 -1.36 2.02 -5.04
CA LYS A 29 -0.18 1.63 -4.24
C LYS A 29 0.85 0.89 -5.09
N GLY A 30 0.43 -0.06 -5.92
CA GLY A 30 1.34 -0.77 -6.83
C GLY A 30 2.10 0.17 -7.78
N ALA A 31 1.40 1.13 -8.40
CA ALA A 31 2.03 2.12 -9.28
C ALA A 31 3.10 2.97 -8.57
N ILE A 32 2.82 3.42 -7.34
CA ILE A 32 3.78 4.21 -6.56
C ILE A 32 5.03 3.38 -6.22
N PHE A 33 4.87 2.13 -5.78
CA PHE A 33 6.00 1.26 -5.47
C PHE A 33 6.81 0.89 -6.71
N ASN A 34 6.19 0.74 -7.88
CA ASN A 34 6.92 0.52 -9.13
C ASN A 34 7.79 1.73 -9.49
N ILE A 35 7.28 2.96 -9.33
CA ILE A 35 8.04 4.20 -9.58
C ILE A 35 9.20 4.35 -8.58
N LEU A 36 8.99 3.98 -7.32
CA LEU A 36 10.02 4.07 -6.27
C LEU A 36 11.07 2.96 -6.39
N GLY A 37 10.69 1.76 -6.83
CA GLY A 37 11.62 0.63 -7.02
C GLY A 37 12.65 0.86 -8.13
N ASP A 38 12.36 1.73 -9.09
CA ASP A 38 13.28 2.10 -10.16
C ASP A 38 14.33 3.15 -9.74
N LYS A 39 14.19 3.71 -8.52
CA LYS A 39 15.06 4.77 -7.96
C LYS A 39 15.99 4.30 -6.83
N VAL A 40 16.00 3.00 -6.50
CA VAL A 40 16.83 2.43 -5.42
C VAL A 40 17.58 1.20 -5.92
#